data_AF-A0A2E5M5Z4-F1
#
_entry.id   AF-A0A2E5M5Z4-F1
#
_cell.length_a   1.000
_cell.length_b   1.000
_cell.length_c   1.000
_cell.angle_alpha   90.00
_cell.angle_beta   90.00
_cell.angle_gamma   90.00
#
_symmetry.space_group_name_H-M   'P 1'
#
loop_
_entity.id
_entity.type
_entity.pdbx_description
1 polymer ?
#
loop_
_entity_poly.entity_id
_entity_poly.type
_entity_poly.pdbx_seq_one_letter_code
_entity_poly.pdbx_strand_id
1 'polypeptide(L)' 'MPTRQSQVPVEYKGKEYSGIYSVSGDLIIARIPGISSRSAQMEGEEVSTARNLLTQILEEADALGNL' A
#
# COMPACT_ATOMS: atom_id res chain seq x y z
N MET A 1 14.25 -11.33 11.32
CA MET A 1 13.52 -10.21 11.95
C MET A 1 12.02 -10.49 11.84
N PRO A 2 11.19 -10.18 12.85
CA PRO A 2 9.75 -10.39 12.75
C PRO A 2 9.15 -9.42 11.73
N THR A 3 8.39 -9.92 10.77
CA THR A 3 7.59 -9.11 9.86
C THR A 3 6.37 -8.58 10.60
N ARG A 4 6.21 -7.26 10.64
CA ARG A 4 5.00 -6.64 11.19
C ARG A 4 4.04 -6.36 10.04
N GLN A 5 2.84 -6.93 10.11
CA GLN A 5 1.76 -6.63 9.17
C GLN A 5 0.77 -5.68 9.84
N SER A 6 0.32 -4.67 9.11
CA SER A 6 -0.65 -3.70 9.60
C SER A 6 -1.63 -3.35 8.49
N GLN A 7 -2.90 -3.15 8.89
CA GLN A 7 -3.94 -2.70 7.98
C GLN A 7 -4.06 -1.19 8.08
N VAL A 8 -4.21 -0.54 6.94
CA VAL A 8 -4.43 0.91 6.86
C VAL A 8 -5.54 1.19 5.83
N PRO A 9 -6.62 1.87 6.23
CA PRO A 9 -7.61 2.32 5.27
C PRO A 9 -6.99 3.42 4.40
N VAL A 10 -7.28 3.36 3.11
CA VAL A 10 -6.91 4.41 2.15
C VAL A 10 -8.14 4.79 1.34
N GLU A 11 -8.40 6.09 1.24
CA GLU A 11 -9.50 6.61 0.41
C GLU A 11 -8.95 6.98 -0.97
N TYR A 12 -9.65 6.56 -2.02
CA TYR A 12 -9.35 6.94 -3.39
C TYR A 12 -10.65 7.18 -4.16
N LYS A 13 -10.80 8.37 -4.75
CA LYS A 13 -12.00 8.81 -5.49
C LYS A 13 -13.32 8.60 -4.71
N GLY A 14 -13.31 8.85 -3.39
CA GLY A 14 -14.47 8.70 -2.51
C GLY A 14 -14.87 7.25 -2.20
N LYS A 15 -14.03 6.27 -2.55
CA LYS A 15 -14.16 4.88 -2.11
C LYS A 15 -13.05 4.55 -1.11
N GLU A 16 -13.41 3.85 -0.04
CA GLU A 16 -12.43 3.35 0.94
C GLU A 16 -11.94 1.96 0.52
N TYR A 17 -10.62 1.78 0.54
CA TYR A 17 -9.96 0.51 0.25
C TYR A 17 -9.14 0.06 1.47
N SER A 18 -9.23 -1.23 1.80
CA SER A 18 -8.44 -1.83 2.88
C SER A 18 -7.03 -2.18 2.38
N GLY A 19 -6.09 -1.28 2.60
CA GLY A 19 -4.68 -1.52 2.35
C GLY A 19 -4.03 -2.35 3.46
N ILE A 20 -3.11 -3.22 3.08
CA ILE A 20 -2.30 -4.01 4.00
C ILE A 20 -0.85 -3.70 3.67
N TYR A 21 -0.04 -3.40 4.67
CA TYR A 21 1.41 -3.30 4.50
C TYR A 21 2.16 -4.20 5.46
N SER A 22 3.35 -4.63 5.05
CA SER A 22 4.28 -5.43 5.83
C SER A 22 5.65 -4.76 5.82
N VAL A 23 6.31 -4.72 6.97
CA VAL A 23 7.68 -4.17 7.09
C VAL A 23 8.66 -5.30 7.42
N SER A 24 9.76 -5.35 6.68
CA SER A 24 10.85 -6.30 6.87
C SER A 24 12.19 -5.57 6.77
N GLY A 25 12.73 -5.14 7.91
CA GLY A 25 13.91 -4.28 7.94
C GLY A 25 13.57 -2.89 7.38
N ASP A 26 14.24 -2.51 6.30
CA ASP A 26 14.02 -1.29 5.53
C ASP A 26 13.11 -1.49 4.31
N LEU A 27 12.59 -2.70 4.08
CA LEU A 27 11.65 -2.97 3.00
C LEU A 27 10.21 -2.88 3.51
N ILE A 28 9.40 -2.07 2.82
CA ILE A 28 7.96 -2.04 3.01
C ILE A 28 7.26 -2.65 1.80
N ILE A 29 6.28 -3.50 2.05
CA ILE A 29 5.44 -4.14 1.03
C ILE A 29 4.00 -3.75 1.31
N ALA A 30 3.39 -2.96 0.44
CA ALA A 30 1.99 -2.57 0.49
C ALA A 30 1.17 -3.37 -0.53
N ARG A 31 -0.08 -3.70 -0.20
CA ARG A 31 -1.00 -4.40 -1.09
C ARG A 31 -2.44 -3.99 -0.83
N ILE A 32 -3.24 -3.99 -1.89
CA ILE A 32 -4.70 -3.92 -1.80
C ILE A 32 -5.26 -5.25 -2.30
N PRO A 33 -5.91 -6.06 -1.44
CA PRO A 33 -6.48 -7.33 -1.86
C PRO A 33 -7.42 -7.17 -3.05
N GLY A 34 -7.24 -8.00 -4.09
CA GLY A 34 -8.03 -7.94 -5.32
C GLY A 34 -7.59 -6.89 -6.34
N ILE A 35 -6.60 -6.04 -6.03
CA ILE A 35 -6.10 -5.01 -6.94
C ILE A 35 -4.65 -5.26 -7.32
N SER A 36 -3.69 -4.96 -6.43
CA SER A 36 -2.26 -5.13 -6.70
C SER A 36 -1.41 -5.04 -5.42
N SER A 37 -0.11 -5.20 -5.56
CA SER A 37 0.89 -5.04 -4.49
C SER A 37 2.15 -4.35 -5.00
N ARG A 38 2.78 -3.57 -4.13
CA ARG A 38 4.05 -2.87 -4.36
C ARG A 38 4.98 -2.96 -3.18
N SER A 39 6.27 -2.86 -3.44
CA SER A 39 7.28 -2.74 -2.40
C SER A 39 8.20 -1.56 -2.68
N ALA A 40 8.66 -0.90 -1.64
CA ALA A 40 9.69 0.11 -1.71
C ALA A 40 10.62 0.04 -0.51
N GLN A 41 11.80 0.63 -0.66
CA GLN A 41 12.67 0.88 0.48
C GLN A 41 12.09 2.04 1.30
N MET A 42 12.10 1.90 2.61
CA MET A 42 11.53 2.85 3.55
C MET A 42 12.51 4.00 3.76
N GLU A 43 12.22 5.15 3.15
CA GLU A 43 13.02 6.37 3.28
C GLU A 43 12.56 7.27 4.44
N GLY A 44 11.52 6.86 5.19
CA GLY A 44 10.93 7.68 6.25
C GLY A 44 9.92 6.91 7.11
N GLU A 45 8.79 7.53 7.43
CA GLU A 45 7.77 6.92 8.28
C GLU A 45 7.06 5.74 7.58
N GLU A 46 6.93 4.62 8.29
CA GLU A 46 6.31 3.38 7.80
C GLU A 46 4.91 3.62 7.21
N VAL A 47 4.04 4.29 7.97
CA VAL A 47 2.63 4.49 7.60
C VAL A 47 2.50 5.42 6.40
N SER A 48 3.28 6.50 6.38
CA SER A 48 3.30 7.46 5.27
C SER A 48 3.80 6.80 3.98
N THR A 49 4.87 6.01 4.05
CA THR A 49 5.39 5.25 2.89
C THR A 49 4.38 4.20 2.42
N ALA A 50 3.74 3.48 3.34
CA ALA A 50 2.70 2.51 3.00
C ALA A 50 1.53 3.17 2.28
N ARG A 51 1.02 4.30 2.79
CA ARG A 51 -0.08 5.04 2.17
C ARG A 51 0.27 5.49 0.75
N ASN A 52 1.47 6.04 0.54
CA ASN A 52 1.92 6.44 -0.79
C ASN A 52 1.92 5.25 -1.77
N LEU A 53 2.41 4.09 -1.34
CA LEU A 53 2.40 2.89 -2.18
C LEU A 53 0.98 2.39 -2.48
N LEU A 54 0.08 2.45 -1.50
CA LEU A 54 -1.32 2.07 -1.68
C LEU A 54 -2.05 3.01 -2.64
N THR A 55 -1.80 4.32 -2.54
CA THR A 55 -2.35 5.30 -3.48
C THR A 55 -1.82 5.04 -4.89
N GLN A 56 -0.53 4.78 -5.07
CA GLN A 56 0.02 4.42 -6.38
C GLN A 56 -0.60 3.15 -6.96
N ILE A 57 -0.85 2.13 -6.12
CA ILE A 57 -1.55 0.91 -6.55
C ILE A 57 -2.94 1.26 -7.12
N LEU A 58 -3.68 2.17 -6.47
CA LEU A 58 -5.01 2.58 -6.91
C LEU A 58 -4.95 3.46 -8.16
N GLU A 59 -3.99 4.37 -8.25
CA GLU A 59 -3.77 5.19 -9.45
C GLU A 59 -3.47 4.32 -10.67
N GLU A 60 -2.61 3.30 -10.52
CA GLU A 60 -2.28 2.39 -11.60
C GLU A 60 -3.43 1.47 -11.97
N ALA A 61 -4.14 0.93 -10.99
CA ALA A 61 -5.31 0.10 -11.25
C ALA A 61 -6.43 0.90 -11.94
N ASP A 62 -6.62 2.17 -11.57
CA ASP A 62 -7.56 3.07 -12.22
C ASP A 62 -7.14 3.42 -13.65
N ALA A 63 -5.85 3.71 -13.88
CA ALA A 63 -5.31 3.95 -15.22
C ALA A 63 -5.46 2.73 -16.15
N LEU A 64 -5.44 1.52 -15.59
CA LEU A 64 -5.63 0.27 -16.31
C LEU A 64 -7.12 -0.12 -16.46
N GLY A 65 -8.06 0.61 -15.85
CA GLY A 65 -9.49 0.30 -15.87
C GLY A 65 -9.90 -0.89 -15.00
N ASN A 66 -9.11 -1.22 -13.98
CA ASN A 66 -9.27 -2.38 -13.10
C ASN A 66 -9.81 -2.00 -11.70
N LEU A 67 -10.56 -0.89 -11.56
CA LEU A 67 -10.95 -0.28 -10.28
C LEU A 67 -12.47 -0.13 -10.07
#